data_AF-A0A395N4J0-F1
#
_entry.id   AF-A0A395N4J0-F1
#
_cell.length_a   1.000
_cell.length_b   1.000
_cell.length_c   1.000
_cell.angle_alpha   90.00
_cell.angle_beta   90.00
_cell.angle_gamma   90.00
#
_symmetry.space_group_name_H-M   'P 1'
#
loop_
_entity.id
_entity.type
_entity.pdbx_description
1 polymer ?
#
loop_
_entity_poly.entity_id
_entity_poly.type
_entity_poly.pdbx_seq_one_letter_code
_entity_poly.pdbx_strand_id
1 'polypeptide(L)'
;MLSLVTLPTELVVKIADSLPHDLKSFSSTNRRLRHAISPILFRTLNIACPLVSDMLLKHMLTKYRHAIRRIHLHIRLRPNLPEDDTTEMPSIWGTDRSDILLQLVRGEVFSHVQSFSVRFDHLPNIRHMRLEGNVLSPLGVFSSSAASNRFPLVGYLPSLRTLEIKNIMLGNDFLDFIKAQADGLRQLTIHDCMCMAAHRGGQAQWADIWGTLQENSKAMRSVTLIQDERPPLPHNTKKDEELIVWRYVTLQEYFESVLEDRVANVEKVETGHDYQKYCGLMKLLADRREKAEE
;
A
#
# COMPACT_ATOMS: atom_id res chain seq x y z
N MET A 1 -10.22 2.48 -47.86
CA MET A 1 -9.91 2.12 -46.45
C MET A 1 -10.94 2.80 -45.56
N LEU A 2 -11.63 2.04 -44.70
CA LEU A 2 -12.53 2.63 -43.69
C LEU A 2 -11.68 3.40 -42.67
N SER A 3 -12.02 4.67 -42.45
CA SER A 3 -11.34 5.50 -41.46
C SER A 3 -11.82 5.14 -40.06
N LEU A 4 -10.90 4.96 -39.11
CA LEU A 4 -11.23 4.73 -37.69
C LEU A 4 -12.19 5.78 -37.11
N VAL A 5 -12.22 6.99 -37.69
CA VAL A 5 -13.08 8.10 -37.27
C VAL A 5 -14.56 7.87 -37.62
N THR A 6 -14.87 6.96 -38.55
CA THR A 6 -16.26 6.63 -38.91
C THR A 6 -16.87 5.55 -38.02
N LEU A 7 -16.08 4.91 -37.14
CA LEU A 7 -16.59 3.87 -36.25
C LEU A 7 -17.44 4.45 -35.10
N PRO A 8 -18.44 3.68 -34.61
CA PRO A 8 -19.11 3.95 -33.34
C PRO A 8 -18.12 4.03 -32.17
N THR A 9 -18.44 4.86 -31.18
CA THR A 9 -17.58 5.13 -30.02
C THR A 9 -17.27 3.85 -29.24
N GLU A 10 -18.22 2.93 -29.16
CA GLU A 10 -18.11 1.66 -28.44
C GLU A 10 -17.04 0.75 -29.05
N LEU A 11 -16.95 0.72 -30.39
CA LEU A 11 -15.93 -0.04 -31.10
C LEU A 11 -14.55 0.60 -30.95
N VAL A 12 -14.48 1.94 -31.02
CA VAL A 12 -13.25 2.69 -30.78
C VAL A 12 -12.72 2.42 -29.36
N VAL A 13 -13.60 2.42 -28.36
CA VAL A 13 -13.27 2.12 -26.96
C VAL A 13 -12.74 0.69 -26.81
N LYS A 14 -13.40 -0.31 -27.40
CA LYS A 14 -12.94 -1.71 -27.37
C LYS A 14 -11.56 -1.89 -28.01
N ILE A 15 -11.31 -1.23 -29.15
CA ILE A 15 -9.99 -1.24 -29.81
C ILE A 15 -8.94 -0.58 -28.91
N ALA A 16 -9.27 0.54 -28.27
CA ALA A 16 -8.38 1.22 -27.35
C ALA A 16 -8.05 0.37 -26.11
N ASP A 17 -9.02 -0.33 -25.53
CA ASP A 17 -8.80 -1.23 -24.39
C ASP A 17 -7.82 -2.37 -24.75
N SER A 18 -7.74 -2.78 -26.03
CA SER A 18 -6.76 -3.77 -26.50
C SER A 18 -5.36 -3.23 -26.81
N LEU A 19 -5.16 -1.90 -26.77
CA LEU A 19 -3.91 -1.23 -27.18
C LEU A 19 -3.26 -0.40 -26.06
N PRO A 20 -2.98 -0.97 -24.87
CA PRO A 20 -2.58 -0.20 -23.69
C PRO A 20 -1.31 0.64 -23.87
N HIS A 21 -0.39 0.22 -24.74
CA HIS A 21 0.88 0.92 -24.99
C HIS A 21 0.78 2.07 -26.02
N ASP A 22 -0.22 2.03 -26.90
CA ASP A 22 -0.35 2.98 -28.03
C ASP A 22 -1.45 4.02 -27.83
N LEU A 23 -2.19 3.96 -26.71
CA LEU A 23 -3.31 4.84 -26.40
C LEU A 23 -2.98 6.34 -26.53
N LYS A 24 -1.78 6.76 -26.12
CA LYS A 24 -1.36 8.17 -26.23
C LYS A 24 -1.24 8.60 -27.69
N SER A 25 -0.55 7.81 -28.49
CA SER A 25 -0.43 8.01 -29.94
C SER A 25 -1.79 7.96 -30.62
N PHE A 26 -2.66 7.03 -30.22
CA PHE A 26 -4.02 6.93 -30.73
C PHE A 26 -4.83 8.22 -30.45
N SER A 27 -4.67 8.81 -29.27
CA SER A 27 -5.37 10.04 -28.86
C SER A 27 -4.88 11.32 -29.54
N SER A 28 -3.67 11.32 -30.11
CA SER A 28 -3.11 12.49 -30.79
C SER A 28 -3.56 12.59 -32.25
N THR A 29 -3.98 11.48 -32.87
CA THR A 29 -4.38 11.42 -34.28
C THR A 29 -5.64 12.22 -34.62
N ASN A 30 -6.64 12.25 -33.72
CA ASN A 30 -7.92 12.89 -34.00
C ASN A 30 -8.66 13.33 -32.73
N ARG A 31 -9.29 14.51 -32.76
CA ARG A 31 -10.06 15.07 -31.63
C ARG A 31 -11.22 14.16 -31.19
N ARG A 32 -11.95 13.55 -32.12
CA ARG A 32 -13.05 12.62 -31.82
C ARG A 32 -12.53 11.37 -31.10
N LEU A 33 -11.43 10.79 -31.60
CA LEU A 33 -10.79 9.65 -30.96
C LEU A 33 -10.32 10.01 -29.55
N ARG A 34 -9.66 11.17 -29.38
CA ARG A 34 -9.26 11.67 -28.07
C ARG A 34 -10.42 11.74 -27.09
N HIS A 35 -11.55 12.32 -27.48
CA HIS A 35 -12.73 12.41 -26.61
C HIS A 35 -13.30 11.01 -26.29
N ALA A 36 -13.40 10.13 -27.29
CA ALA A 36 -13.88 8.76 -27.12
C ALA A 36 -13.03 7.96 -26.11
N ILE A 37 -11.70 8.09 -26.17
CA ILE A 37 -10.79 7.30 -25.33
C ILE A 37 -10.33 8.02 -24.06
N SER A 38 -10.73 9.29 -23.84
CA SER A 38 -10.34 10.06 -22.65
C SER A 38 -10.63 9.32 -21.34
N PRO A 39 -11.79 8.65 -21.17
CA PRO A 39 -12.06 7.88 -19.96
C PRO A 39 -11.08 6.71 -19.73
N ILE A 40 -10.55 6.13 -20.80
CA ILE A 40 -9.59 5.01 -20.74
C ILE A 40 -8.19 5.55 -20.43
N LEU A 41 -7.79 6.63 -21.12
CA LEU A 41 -6.50 7.30 -20.93
C LEU A 41 -6.31 7.77 -19.48
N PHE A 42 -7.35 8.37 -18.91
CA PHE A 42 -7.32 8.91 -17.56
C PHE A 42 -7.81 7.92 -16.51
N ARG A 43 -8.07 6.65 -16.88
CA ARG A 43 -8.39 5.58 -15.92
C ARG A 43 -7.28 5.41 -14.88
N THR A 44 -6.02 5.62 -15.27
CA THR A 44 -4.86 5.56 -14.37
C THR A 44 -4.08 6.87 -14.46
N LEU A 45 -4.06 7.61 -13.36
CA LEU A 45 -3.30 8.85 -13.22
C LEU A 45 -1.92 8.54 -12.63
N ASN A 46 -0.86 8.75 -13.41
CA ASN A 46 0.51 8.66 -12.92
C ASN A 46 1.00 10.06 -12.56
N ILE A 47 1.33 10.28 -11.28
CA ILE A 47 1.79 11.55 -10.74
C ILE A 47 3.27 11.40 -10.40
N ALA A 48 4.14 12.12 -11.11
CA ALA A 48 5.55 12.18 -10.75
C ALA A 48 5.76 13.16 -9.60
N CYS A 49 6.53 12.75 -8.61
CA CYS A 49 6.94 13.53 -7.45
C CYS A 49 8.47 13.73 -7.46
N PRO A 50 8.99 14.94 -7.19
CA PRO A 50 8.25 16.14 -6.82
C PRO A 50 7.37 16.64 -7.97
N LEU A 51 6.24 17.27 -7.63
CA LEU A 51 5.31 17.76 -8.65
C LEU A 51 5.95 18.82 -9.51
N VAL A 52 5.67 18.75 -10.81
CA VAL A 52 6.02 19.82 -11.73
C VAL A 52 5.09 21.02 -11.56
N SER A 53 3.80 20.79 -11.24
CA SER A 53 2.82 21.85 -11.04
C SER A 53 1.58 21.35 -10.31
N ASP A 54 1.26 21.99 -9.18
CA ASP A 54 0.02 21.74 -8.43
C ASP A 54 -1.22 22.12 -9.24
N MET A 55 -1.16 23.23 -9.98
CA MET A 55 -2.25 23.72 -10.82
C MET A 55 -2.62 22.74 -11.95
N LEU A 56 -1.61 22.14 -12.59
CA LEU A 56 -1.84 21.13 -13.61
C LEU A 56 -2.56 19.92 -13.01
N LEU A 57 -2.07 19.44 -11.85
CA LEU A 57 -2.69 18.34 -11.15
C LEU A 57 -4.14 18.68 -10.81
N LYS A 58 -4.40 19.83 -10.17
CA LYS A 58 -5.77 20.31 -9.87
C LYS A 58 -6.68 20.22 -11.08
N HIS A 59 -6.24 20.81 -12.19
CA HIS A 59 -7.03 20.86 -13.41
C HIS A 59 -7.34 19.46 -13.94
N MET A 60 -6.37 18.55 -13.90
CA MET A 60 -6.54 17.16 -14.31
C MET A 60 -7.53 16.42 -13.42
N LEU A 61 -7.41 16.57 -12.10
CA LEU A 61 -8.35 15.96 -11.15
C LEU A 61 -9.75 16.50 -11.34
N THR A 62 -9.93 17.82 -11.49
CA THR A 62 -11.25 18.43 -11.72
C THR A 62 -11.87 17.96 -13.03
N LYS A 63 -11.09 17.95 -14.11
CA LYS A 63 -11.59 17.65 -15.46
C LYS A 63 -11.92 16.17 -15.67
N TYR A 64 -11.11 15.28 -15.10
CA TYR A 64 -11.20 13.83 -15.36
C TYR A 64 -11.59 13.03 -14.12
N ARG A 65 -12.10 13.67 -13.06
CA ARG A 65 -12.48 13.04 -11.79
C ARG A 65 -13.25 11.74 -11.95
N HIS A 66 -14.26 11.74 -12.82
CA HIS A 66 -15.16 10.62 -13.06
C HIS A 66 -14.51 9.44 -13.81
N ALA A 67 -13.39 9.69 -14.49
CA ALA A 67 -12.66 8.68 -15.26
C ALA A 67 -11.53 8.03 -14.44
N ILE A 68 -10.94 8.77 -13.51
CA ILE A 68 -9.80 8.31 -12.70
C ILE A 68 -10.25 7.19 -11.75
N ARG A 69 -9.70 5.99 -11.94
CA ARG A 69 -9.93 4.83 -11.06
C ARG A 69 -8.69 4.41 -10.30
N ARG A 70 -7.50 4.75 -10.80
CA ARG A 70 -6.21 4.38 -10.20
C ARG A 70 -5.27 5.56 -10.15
N ILE A 71 -4.51 5.69 -9.08
CA ILE A 71 -3.48 6.74 -8.93
C ILE A 71 -2.17 6.08 -8.56
N HIS A 72 -1.14 6.38 -9.34
CA HIS A 72 0.21 5.94 -9.09
C HIS A 72 1.07 7.16 -8.78
N LEU A 73 1.63 7.23 -7.58
CA LEU A 73 2.63 8.22 -7.23
C LEU A 73 4.02 7.66 -7.56
N HIS A 74 4.71 8.31 -8.48
CA HIS A 74 6.10 8.02 -8.83
C HIS A 74 7.00 8.96 -8.05
N ILE A 75 7.52 8.51 -6.92
CA ILE A 75 8.41 9.33 -6.09
C ILE A 75 9.84 9.12 -6.54
N ARG A 76 10.47 10.19 -7.05
CA ARG A 76 11.90 10.24 -7.35
C ARG A 76 12.60 10.98 -6.22
N LEU A 77 13.28 10.24 -5.35
CA LEU A 77 14.16 10.82 -4.35
C LEU A 77 15.53 11.06 -4.98
N ARG A 78 16.02 12.30 -4.95
CA ARG A 78 17.40 12.59 -5.38
C ARG A 78 18.34 12.26 -4.23
N PRO A 79 19.55 11.71 -4.50
CA PRO A 79 20.56 11.58 -3.47
C PRO A 79 20.90 12.96 -2.91
N ASN A 80 21.04 13.07 -1.58
CA ASN A 80 21.56 14.28 -0.96
C ASN A 80 22.95 14.55 -1.58
N LEU A 81 23.06 15.63 -2.35
CA LEU A 81 24.35 16.21 -2.69
C LEU A 81 24.95 16.73 -1.38
N PRO A 82 26.29 16.76 -1.21
CA PRO A 82 26.90 17.36 -0.03
C PRO A 82 26.38 18.79 0.12
N GLU A 83 25.59 19.03 1.17
CA GLU A 83 24.84 20.26 1.38
C GLU A 83 25.76 21.38 1.88
N ASP A 84 25.57 22.58 1.31
CA ASP A 84 25.82 23.85 1.98
C ASP A 84 24.73 23.99 3.06
N ASP A 85 25.11 24.34 4.30
CA ASP A 85 24.33 24.23 5.56
C ASP A 85 22.94 24.94 5.60
N THR A 86 22.49 25.51 4.48
CA THR A 86 21.27 26.33 4.37
C THR A 86 20.12 25.67 3.61
N THR A 87 20.28 24.45 3.09
CA THR A 87 19.33 23.90 2.12
C THR A 87 18.35 22.92 2.79
N GLU A 88 17.10 23.33 2.96
CA GLU A 88 16.02 22.45 3.45
C GLU A 88 15.95 21.14 2.66
N MET A 89 15.84 20.02 3.39
CA MET A 89 15.74 18.68 2.83
C MET A 89 14.64 18.63 1.75
N PRO A 90 14.93 18.14 0.52
CA PRO A 90 13.97 18.19 -0.57
C PRO A 90 12.73 17.34 -0.22
N SER A 91 11.60 18.01 -0.01
CA SER A 91 10.35 17.32 0.31
C SER A 91 9.88 16.51 -0.91
N ILE A 92 9.19 15.39 -0.67
CA ILE A 92 8.49 14.64 -1.74
C ILE A 92 7.47 15.51 -2.49
N TRP A 93 7.13 16.68 -1.94
CA TRP A 93 6.18 17.65 -2.47
C TRP A 93 6.84 18.69 -3.39
N GLY A 94 8.18 18.77 -3.42
CA GLY A 94 8.92 19.88 -4.02
C GLY A 94 9.22 20.97 -3.00
N THR A 95 9.45 22.21 -3.48
CA THR A 95 9.72 23.39 -2.64
C THR A 95 8.48 23.87 -1.87
N ASP A 96 7.28 23.53 -2.34
CA ASP A 96 6.01 23.91 -1.70
C ASP A 96 5.17 22.66 -1.38
N ARG A 97 4.54 22.65 -0.20
CA ARG A 97 3.55 21.63 0.16
C ARG A 97 2.36 21.75 -0.79
N SER A 98 2.16 20.76 -1.66
CA SER A 98 0.96 20.67 -2.49
C SER A 98 -0.23 20.20 -1.65
N ASP A 99 -1.14 21.13 -1.36
CA ASP A 99 -2.40 20.83 -0.68
C ASP A 99 -3.19 19.75 -1.42
N ILE A 100 -3.11 19.70 -2.75
CA ILE A 100 -3.83 18.74 -3.57
C ILE A 100 -3.26 17.34 -3.38
N LEU A 101 -1.94 17.20 -3.36
CA LEU A 101 -1.33 15.91 -3.06
C LEU A 101 -1.64 15.44 -1.64
N LEU A 102 -1.71 16.36 -0.67
CA LEU A 102 -2.15 16.03 0.68
C LEU A 102 -3.61 15.57 0.68
N GLN A 103 -4.51 16.29 0.00
CA GLN A 103 -5.91 15.89 -0.15
C GLN A 103 -6.04 14.54 -0.89
N LEU A 104 -5.16 14.27 -1.86
CA LEU A 104 -5.10 13.00 -2.57
C LEU A 104 -4.71 11.84 -1.66
N VAL A 105 -3.61 12.00 -0.91
CA VAL A 105 -3.11 10.97 0.02
C VAL A 105 -4.07 10.77 1.19
N ARG A 106 -4.82 11.81 1.58
CA ARG A 106 -5.86 11.72 2.61
C ARG A 106 -7.18 11.13 2.10
N GLY A 107 -7.32 10.86 0.80
CA GLY A 107 -8.54 10.33 0.21
C GLY A 107 -9.67 11.35 0.03
N GLU A 108 -9.43 12.63 0.31
CA GLU A 108 -10.46 13.69 0.28
C GLU A 108 -10.97 13.96 -1.14
N VAL A 109 -10.15 13.73 -2.17
CA VAL A 109 -10.51 14.07 -3.56
C VAL A 109 -11.28 12.93 -4.25
N PHE A 110 -11.16 11.68 -3.77
CA PHE A 110 -11.57 10.50 -4.52
C PHE A 110 -12.24 9.40 -3.71
N SER A 111 -13.55 9.53 -3.52
CA SER A 111 -14.43 8.45 -3.04
C SER A 111 -14.65 7.30 -4.05
N HIS A 112 -13.94 7.28 -5.18
CA HIS A 112 -14.14 6.31 -6.28
C HIS A 112 -12.81 5.72 -6.81
N VAL A 113 -11.67 6.07 -6.21
CA VAL A 113 -10.37 5.52 -6.61
C VAL A 113 -10.25 4.13 -6.01
N GLN A 114 -10.15 3.13 -6.88
CA GLN A 114 -10.13 1.73 -6.52
C GLN A 114 -8.71 1.24 -6.19
N SER A 115 -7.68 1.97 -6.61
CA SER A 115 -6.29 1.57 -6.43
C SER A 115 -5.35 2.77 -6.25
N PHE A 116 -4.58 2.77 -5.16
CA PHE A 116 -3.50 3.71 -4.90
C PHE A 116 -2.17 2.96 -4.73
N SER A 117 -1.13 3.36 -5.46
CA SER A 117 0.21 2.77 -5.29
C SER A 117 1.31 3.83 -5.30
N VAL A 118 2.36 3.58 -4.52
CA VAL A 118 3.54 4.44 -4.44
C VAL A 118 4.72 3.66 -4.97
N ARG A 119 5.23 4.06 -6.13
CA ARG A 119 6.42 3.47 -6.71
C ARG A 119 7.58 4.41 -6.48
N PHE A 120 8.64 3.87 -5.90
CA PHE A 120 9.90 4.57 -5.80
C PHE A 120 10.81 4.13 -6.94
N ASP A 121 11.19 5.07 -7.81
CA ASP A 121 12.16 4.80 -8.87
C ASP A 121 13.56 5.01 -8.31
N HIS A 122 14.37 3.94 -8.29
CA HIS A 122 15.78 3.94 -7.87
C HIS A 122 16.05 4.48 -6.46
N LEU A 123 15.81 3.65 -5.44
CA LEU A 123 16.21 3.87 -4.04
C LEU A 123 17.42 3.00 -3.63
N PRO A 124 18.59 3.13 -4.27
CA PRO A 124 19.70 2.24 -3.95
C PRO A 124 20.18 2.39 -2.50
N ASN A 125 19.90 3.52 -1.85
CA ASN A 125 20.53 3.90 -0.57
C ASN A 125 19.54 4.03 0.60
N ILE A 126 18.24 3.78 0.42
CA ILE A 126 17.30 3.89 1.54
C ILE A 126 17.51 2.75 2.51
N ARG A 127 17.87 3.10 3.76
CA ARG A 127 18.08 2.16 4.86
C ARG A 127 16.91 2.12 5.84
N HIS A 128 16.20 3.23 5.99
CA HIS A 128 15.09 3.35 6.92
C HIS A 128 13.88 3.89 6.17
N MET A 129 12.73 3.23 6.31
CA MET A 129 11.48 3.64 5.68
C MET A 129 10.35 3.54 6.70
N ARG A 130 9.51 4.57 6.74
CA ARG A 130 8.26 4.57 7.51
C ARG A 130 7.09 4.80 6.57
N LEU A 131 6.05 3.98 6.70
CA LEU A 131 4.79 4.11 5.99
C LEU A 131 3.64 4.17 6.98
N GLU A 132 2.73 5.11 6.79
CA GLU A 132 1.61 5.32 7.70
C GLU A 132 0.34 5.53 6.89
N GLY A 133 -0.65 4.67 7.12
CA GLY A 133 -2.00 4.82 6.57
C GLY A 133 -2.85 5.74 7.43
N ASN A 134 -3.86 6.36 6.83
CA ASN A 134 -4.82 7.21 7.55
C ASN A 134 -5.78 6.34 8.38
N VAL A 135 -6.04 6.69 9.65
CA VAL A 135 -6.94 5.92 10.55
C VAL A 135 -8.34 5.73 9.94
N LEU A 136 -8.83 6.71 9.18
CA LEU A 136 -10.13 6.66 8.52
C LEU A 136 -10.09 5.92 7.17
N SER A 137 -8.90 5.70 6.61
CA SER A 137 -8.70 5.02 5.34
C SER A 137 -7.37 4.26 5.37
N PRO A 138 -7.32 3.09 6.03
CA PRO A 138 -6.10 2.29 6.12
C PRO A 138 -5.61 1.89 4.72
N LEU A 139 -4.30 1.85 4.53
CA LEU A 139 -3.73 1.42 3.25
C LEU A 139 -3.95 -0.10 3.07
N GLY A 140 -4.22 -0.55 1.85
CA GLY A 140 -4.39 -1.98 1.52
C GLY A 140 -5.82 -2.52 1.54
N VAL A 141 -6.84 -1.67 1.78
CA VAL A 141 -8.27 -2.05 1.87
C VAL A 141 -8.84 -2.57 0.53
N PHE A 142 -9.35 -3.81 0.52
CA PHE A 142 -9.95 -4.47 -0.66
C PHE A 142 -11.35 -3.94 -0.99
N SER A 143 -11.52 -3.15 -2.06
CA SER A 143 -12.86 -2.95 -2.62
C SER A 143 -13.32 -4.19 -3.39
N SER A 144 -14.64 -4.45 -3.43
CA SER A 144 -15.25 -5.56 -4.19
C SER A 144 -15.05 -5.47 -5.71
N SER A 145 -14.54 -4.35 -6.21
CA SER A 145 -14.10 -4.22 -7.59
C SER A 145 -12.67 -4.74 -7.72
N ALA A 146 -12.40 -5.58 -8.74
CA ALA A 146 -11.18 -6.36 -8.96
C ALA A 146 -9.83 -5.60 -9.04
N ALA A 147 -9.76 -4.32 -8.65
CA ALA A 147 -8.53 -3.59 -8.43
C ALA A 147 -8.20 -3.62 -6.92
N SER A 148 -7.38 -4.59 -6.52
CA SER A 148 -6.79 -4.68 -5.18
C SER A 148 -6.02 -3.41 -4.82
N ASN A 149 -6.28 -2.78 -3.68
CA ASN A 149 -5.29 -1.92 -3.04
C ASN A 149 -4.18 -2.84 -2.51
N ARG A 150 -3.07 -2.88 -3.24
CA ARG A 150 -1.92 -3.70 -2.85
C ARG A 150 -1.15 -3.04 -1.72
N PHE A 151 -0.36 -3.82 -1.00
CA PHE A 151 0.67 -3.25 -0.15
C PHE A 151 1.49 -2.23 -0.95
N PRO A 152 1.70 -1.00 -0.45
CA PRO A 152 2.19 0.11 -1.28
C PRO A 152 3.61 -0.08 -1.79
N LEU A 153 4.41 -0.93 -1.15
CA LEU A 153 5.76 -1.25 -1.62
C LEU A 153 5.75 -2.54 -2.42
N VAL A 154 6.39 -2.50 -3.59
CA VAL A 154 6.54 -3.68 -4.46
C VAL A 154 8.00 -3.82 -4.86
N GLY A 155 8.51 -5.04 -4.82
CA GLY A 155 9.86 -5.40 -5.27
C GLY A 155 10.93 -5.30 -4.18
N TYR A 156 12.19 -5.42 -4.61
CA TYR A 156 13.38 -5.45 -3.75
C TYR A 156 13.95 -4.04 -3.52
N LEU A 157 14.34 -3.74 -2.27
CA LEU A 157 14.92 -2.47 -1.85
C LEU A 157 16.29 -2.76 -1.23
N PRO A 158 17.38 -2.74 -2.02
CA PRO A 158 18.63 -3.42 -1.66
C PRO A 158 19.29 -2.93 -0.38
N SER A 159 19.14 -1.65 -0.06
CA SER A 159 19.73 -1.06 1.15
C SER A 159 18.78 -1.05 2.35
N LEU A 160 17.52 -1.46 2.21
CA LEU A 160 16.53 -1.31 3.27
C LEU A 160 16.88 -2.20 4.46
N ARG A 161 17.06 -1.58 5.64
CA ARG A 161 17.41 -2.25 6.90
C ARG A 161 16.31 -2.16 7.94
N THR A 162 15.58 -1.05 7.98
CA THR A 162 14.48 -0.83 8.92
C THR A 162 13.23 -0.42 8.17
N LEU A 163 12.12 -1.09 8.46
CA LEU A 163 10.80 -0.74 7.97
C LEU A 163 9.86 -0.53 9.15
N GLU A 164 9.20 0.61 9.18
CA GLU A 164 8.10 0.91 10.10
C GLU A 164 6.82 1.04 9.27
N ILE A 165 5.79 0.31 9.66
CA ILE A 165 4.47 0.38 9.03
C ILE A 165 3.43 0.66 10.10
N LYS A 166 2.57 1.64 9.85
CA LYS A 166 1.49 2.04 10.76
C LYS A 166 0.15 2.04 10.06
N ASN A 167 -0.85 1.41 10.67
CA ASN A 167 -2.24 1.45 10.24
C ASN A 167 -2.41 1.05 8.76
N ILE A 168 -1.82 -0.10 8.41
CA ILE A 168 -1.86 -0.72 7.09
C ILE A 168 -2.52 -2.09 7.21
N MET A 169 -3.35 -2.44 6.24
CA MET A 169 -3.86 -3.79 6.09
C MET A 169 -2.83 -4.67 5.38
N LEU A 170 -2.45 -5.76 6.04
CA LEU A 170 -1.43 -6.68 5.58
C LEU A 170 -2.09 -7.86 4.88
N GLY A 171 -1.57 -8.20 3.70
CA GLY A 171 -2.10 -9.25 2.84
C GLY A 171 -0.96 -9.99 2.13
N ASN A 172 -1.30 -10.78 1.10
CA ASN A 172 -0.30 -11.55 0.35
C ASN A 172 0.80 -10.69 -0.27
N ASP A 173 0.45 -9.48 -0.75
CA ASP A 173 1.44 -8.55 -1.32
C ASP A 173 2.51 -8.14 -0.29
N PHE A 174 2.13 -8.04 0.99
CA PHE A 174 3.09 -7.78 2.06
C PHE A 174 4.02 -8.98 2.28
N LEU A 175 3.49 -10.21 2.22
CA LEU A 175 4.31 -11.43 2.30
C LEU A 175 5.33 -11.47 1.17
N ASP A 176 4.90 -11.17 -0.05
CA ASP A 176 5.78 -11.14 -1.23
C ASP A 176 6.86 -10.06 -1.11
N PHE A 177 6.50 -8.89 -0.56
CA PHE A 177 7.48 -7.87 -0.23
C PHE A 177 8.49 -8.36 0.81
N ILE A 178 8.05 -8.97 1.92
CA ILE A 178 8.95 -9.49 2.96
C ILE A 178 9.90 -10.56 2.41
N LYS A 179 9.39 -11.46 1.55
CA LYS A 179 10.22 -12.45 0.85
C LYS A 179 11.26 -11.78 -0.05
N ALA A 180 10.87 -10.74 -0.79
CA ALA A 180 11.81 -9.97 -1.60
C ALA A 180 12.91 -9.29 -0.75
N GLN A 181 12.61 -8.90 0.50
CA GLN A 181 13.58 -8.27 1.41
C GLN A 181 14.35 -9.25 2.32
N ALA A 182 14.26 -10.56 2.07
CA ALA A 182 14.79 -11.63 2.92
C ALA A 182 16.21 -11.39 3.48
N ASP A 183 17.11 -10.89 2.64
CA ASP A 183 18.54 -10.73 2.95
C ASP A 183 18.90 -9.31 3.45
N GLY A 184 17.98 -8.35 3.31
CA GLY A 184 18.23 -6.93 3.56
C GLY A 184 17.70 -6.46 4.91
N LEU A 185 16.43 -6.77 5.17
CA LEU A 185 15.64 -6.17 6.25
C LEU A 185 16.04 -6.76 7.61
N ARG A 186 16.41 -5.88 8.55
CA ARG A 186 16.91 -6.23 9.89
C ARG A 186 15.91 -5.90 10.99
N GLN A 187 15.10 -4.88 10.79
CA GLN A 187 14.14 -4.40 11.78
C GLN A 187 12.80 -4.12 11.12
N LEU A 188 11.73 -4.60 11.76
CA LEU A 188 10.37 -4.35 11.33
C LEU A 188 9.54 -3.90 12.52
N THR A 189 8.95 -2.72 12.42
CA THR A 189 7.98 -2.19 13.39
C THR A 189 6.61 -2.19 12.76
N ILE A 190 5.65 -2.86 13.40
CA ILE A 190 4.27 -2.98 12.96
C ILE A 190 3.39 -2.28 13.99
N HIS A 191 2.77 -1.18 13.61
CA HIS A 191 1.96 -0.34 14.50
C HIS A 191 0.50 -0.32 14.03
N ASP A 192 -0.44 -0.78 14.85
CA ASP A 192 -1.89 -0.78 14.54
C ASP A 192 -2.25 -1.33 13.15
N CYS A 193 -1.43 -2.24 12.62
CA CYS A 193 -1.73 -2.91 11.36
C CYS A 193 -2.78 -4.01 11.59
N MET A 194 -3.39 -4.47 10.51
CA MET A 194 -4.55 -5.36 10.56
C MET A 194 -4.51 -6.40 9.44
N CYS A 195 -5.14 -7.56 9.64
CA CYS A 195 -5.36 -8.56 8.60
C CYS A 195 -6.86 -8.70 8.31
N MET A 196 -7.21 -9.13 7.10
CA MET A 196 -8.59 -9.46 6.77
C MET A 196 -9.05 -10.72 7.50
N ALA A 197 -10.28 -10.69 8.03
CA ALA A 197 -10.93 -11.89 8.56
C ALA A 197 -11.13 -12.94 7.46
N ALA A 198 -10.93 -14.21 7.81
CA ALA A 198 -10.74 -15.34 6.88
C ALA A 198 -11.97 -15.77 6.06
N HIS A 199 -13.08 -15.02 6.08
CA HIS A 199 -14.36 -15.41 5.48
C HIS A 199 -14.28 -15.67 3.96
N ARG A 200 -13.26 -15.13 3.29
CA ARG A 200 -12.95 -15.40 1.88
C ARG A 200 -11.54 -15.96 1.80
N GLY A 201 -11.42 -17.29 1.69
CA GLY A 201 -10.13 -17.98 1.64
C GLY A 201 -9.14 -17.34 0.66
N GLY A 202 -7.85 -17.39 0.99
CA GLY A 202 -6.77 -16.89 0.15
C GLY A 202 -6.17 -15.54 0.55
N GLN A 203 -6.61 -14.93 1.66
CA GLN A 203 -5.92 -13.77 2.25
C GLN A 203 -4.92 -14.19 3.32
N ALA A 204 -3.80 -13.49 3.40
CA ALA A 204 -2.80 -13.71 4.44
C ALA A 204 -3.38 -13.39 5.83
N GLN A 205 -3.07 -14.26 6.79
CA GLN A 205 -3.37 -14.08 8.21
C GLN A 205 -2.10 -13.71 8.98
N TRP A 206 -2.26 -13.36 10.26
CA TRP A 206 -1.12 -13.05 11.12
C TRP A 206 -0.16 -14.23 11.24
N ALA A 207 -0.66 -15.46 11.38
CA ALA A 207 0.17 -16.66 11.34
C ALA A 207 1.04 -16.77 10.06
N ASP A 208 0.50 -16.40 8.90
CA ASP A 208 1.25 -16.43 7.63
C ASP A 208 2.35 -15.36 7.60
N ILE A 209 2.07 -14.18 8.17
CA ILE A 209 3.05 -13.10 8.31
C ILE A 209 4.20 -13.55 9.22
N TRP A 210 3.88 -14.07 10.40
CA TRP A 210 4.88 -14.56 11.35
C TRP A 210 5.70 -15.72 10.79
N GLY A 211 5.04 -16.70 10.16
CA GLY A 211 5.71 -17.81 9.48
C GLY A 211 6.63 -17.33 8.36
N THR A 212 6.17 -16.40 7.52
CA THR A 212 6.98 -15.86 6.42
C THR A 212 8.23 -15.15 6.94
N LEU A 213 8.10 -14.32 7.98
CA LEU A 213 9.23 -13.65 8.63
C LEU A 213 10.22 -14.66 9.23
N GLN A 214 9.71 -15.71 9.87
CA GLN A 214 10.52 -16.76 10.48
C GLN A 214 11.33 -17.52 9.42
N GLU A 215 10.70 -17.89 8.30
CA GLU A 215 11.28 -18.74 7.26
C GLU A 215 12.18 -17.98 6.28
N ASN A 216 11.82 -16.73 5.92
CA ASN A 216 12.46 -16.03 4.80
C ASN A 216 13.41 -14.93 5.25
N SER A 217 13.15 -14.26 6.37
CA SER A 217 13.92 -13.06 6.74
C SER A 217 15.19 -13.41 7.54
N LYS A 218 16.20 -13.94 6.85
CA LYS A 218 17.49 -14.35 7.45
C LYS A 218 18.22 -13.20 8.15
N ALA A 219 18.13 -11.99 7.58
CA ALA A 219 18.77 -10.80 8.14
C ALA A 219 18.00 -10.18 9.32
N MET A 220 16.76 -10.60 9.58
CA MET A 220 15.90 -10.02 10.61
C MET A 220 16.49 -10.25 12.01
N ARG A 221 16.55 -9.16 12.78
CA ARG A 221 17.07 -9.09 14.16
C ARG A 221 16.02 -8.65 15.16
N SER A 222 15.05 -7.84 14.74
CA SER A 222 14.00 -7.35 15.63
C SER A 222 12.68 -7.20 14.89
N VAL A 223 11.61 -7.64 15.54
CA VAL A 223 10.24 -7.34 15.16
C VAL A 223 9.56 -6.74 16.39
N THR A 224 8.92 -5.59 16.20
CA THR A 224 8.21 -4.87 17.27
C THR A 224 6.77 -4.66 16.84
N LEU A 225 5.84 -5.12 17.68
CA LEU A 225 4.40 -4.91 17.50
C LEU A 225 3.94 -3.84 18.49
N ILE A 226 3.28 -2.81 17.98
CA ILE A 226 2.71 -1.72 18.77
C ILE A 226 1.22 -1.66 18.46
N GLN A 227 0.40 -1.60 19.51
CA GLN A 227 -1.04 -1.41 19.38
C GLN A 227 -1.44 -0.28 20.33
N ASP A 228 -1.94 0.82 19.79
CA ASP A 228 -2.39 1.97 20.59
C ASP A 228 -3.62 1.58 21.43
N GLU A 229 -4.48 0.75 20.85
CA GLU A 229 -5.64 0.18 21.51
C GLU A 229 -5.68 -1.34 21.36
N ARG A 230 -6.05 -2.03 22.43
CA ARG A 230 -6.26 -3.48 22.40
C ARG A 230 -7.47 -3.78 21.50
N PRO A 231 -7.35 -4.73 20.57
CA PRO A 231 -8.48 -5.09 19.72
C PRO A 231 -9.67 -5.58 20.55
N PRO A 232 -10.90 -5.21 20.18
CA PRO A 232 -12.07 -5.54 20.97
C PRO A 232 -12.30 -7.05 21.01
N LEU A 233 -12.41 -7.59 22.23
CA LEU A 233 -12.88 -8.94 22.51
C LEU A 233 -14.33 -8.88 23.06
N PRO A 234 -15.16 -9.92 22.90
CA PRO A 234 -16.46 -10.03 23.55
C PRO A 234 -16.34 -9.92 25.07
N HIS A 235 -17.41 -9.46 25.71
CA HIS A 235 -17.44 -9.17 27.14
C HIS A 235 -17.19 -10.39 28.05
N ASN A 236 -17.26 -11.62 27.52
CA ASN A 236 -17.14 -12.87 28.30
C ASN A 236 -15.79 -13.57 28.19
N THR A 237 -14.87 -13.08 27.35
CA THR A 237 -13.49 -13.62 27.29
C THR A 237 -12.72 -13.17 28.51
N LYS A 238 -12.05 -14.10 29.22
CA LYS A 238 -11.16 -13.78 30.34
C LYS A 238 -10.14 -12.75 29.85
N LYS A 239 -10.16 -11.56 30.45
CA LYS A 239 -9.17 -10.52 30.22
C LYS A 239 -7.88 -10.94 30.90
N ASP A 240 -7.16 -11.86 30.28
CA ASP A 240 -5.75 -12.00 30.59
C ASP A 240 -5.04 -10.77 30.00
N GLU A 241 -4.37 -10.00 30.85
CA GLU A 241 -3.66 -8.79 30.45
C GLU A 241 -2.44 -9.12 29.58
N GLU A 242 -1.92 -10.35 29.68
CA GLU A 242 -0.78 -10.82 28.90
C GLU A 242 -1.16 -11.37 27.52
N LEU A 243 -2.46 -11.55 27.25
CA LEU A 243 -2.92 -12.10 25.98
C LEU A 243 -2.80 -11.06 24.85
N ILE A 244 -1.88 -11.33 23.92
CA ILE A 244 -1.73 -10.59 22.66
C ILE A 244 -2.91 -10.93 21.74
N VAL A 245 -3.61 -9.88 21.29
CA VAL A 245 -4.71 -10.00 20.31
C VAL A 245 -4.29 -9.23 19.07
N TRP A 246 -4.27 -9.88 17.92
CA TRP A 246 -4.01 -9.22 16.65
C TRP A 246 -5.31 -8.74 16.00
N ARG A 247 -5.28 -7.56 15.35
CA ARG A 247 -6.47 -6.98 14.71
C ARG A 247 -6.84 -7.77 13.45
N TYR A 248 -8.02 -8.37 13.47
CA TYR A 248 -8.74 -8.81 12.30
C TYR A 248 -9.87 -7.84 11.98
N VAL A 249 -10.03 -7.55 10.69
CA VAL A 249 -11.04 -6.61 10.22
C VAL A 249 -11.86 -7.21 9.08
N THR A 250 -13.07 -6.68 8.92
CA THR A 250 -13.94 -6.90 7.77
C THR A 250 -14.18 -5.58 7.06
N LEU A 251 -14.54 -5.67 5.79
CA LEU A 251 -14.84 -4.50 4.97
C LEU A 251 -16.33 -4.41 4.76
N GLN A 252 -16.89 -3.27 5.10
CA GLN A 252 -18.29 -3.00 4.81
C GLN A 252 -18.39 -2.56 3.34
N GLU A 253 -18.87 -3.46 2.48
CA GLU A 253 -18.89 -3.29 1.01
C GLU A 253 -19.55 -1.98 0.54
N TYR A 254 -20.47 -1.43 1.33
CA TYR A 254 -21.24 -0.23 0.98
C TYR A 254 -20.59 1.09 1.42
N PHE A 255 -19.73 1.06 2.44
CA PHE A 255 -19.18 2.28 3.05
C PHE A 255 -17.66 2.35 2.97
N GLU A 256 -17.01 1.33 2.39
CA GLU A 256 -15.54 1.19 2.34
C GLU A 256 -14.88 1.36 3.72
N SER A 257 -15.66 1.17 4.79
CA SER A 257 -15.23 1.29 6.16
C SER A 257 -14.61 -0.03 6.62
N VAL A 258 -13.54 0.11 7.39
CA VAL A 258 -12.87 -1.00 8.07
C VAL A 258 -13.56 -1.19 9.42
N LEU A 259 -14.09 -2.38 9.65
CA LEU A 259 -14.76 -2.74 10.89
C LEU A 259 -13.98 -3.85 11.58
N GLU A 260 -13.69 -3.69 12.87
CA GLU A 260 -13.11 -4.72 13.71
C GLU A 260 -13.97 -5.99 13.72
N ASP A 261 -13.38 -7.13 13.36
CA ASP A 261 -14.03 -8.44 13.42
C ASP A 261 -13.77 -9.09 14.78
N ARG A 262 -14.63 -8.77 15.74
CA ARG A 262 -14.56 -9.29 17.12
C ARG A 262 -14.65 -10.81 17.16
N VAL A 263 -15.39 -11.43 16.23
CA VAL A 263 -15.58 -12.89 16.21
C VAL A 263 -14.29 -13.55 15.74
N ALA A 264 -13.70 -13.05 14.65
CA ALA A 264 -12.42 -13.54 14.16
C ALA A 264 -11.29 -13.34 15.19
N ASN A 265 -11.24 -12.19 15.88
CA ASN A 265 -10.26 -11.94 16.94
C ASN A 265 -10.32 -13.03 18.03
N VAL A 266 -11.52 -13.43 18.46
CA VAL A 266 -11.71 -14.48 19.48
C VAL A 266 -11.31 -15.83 18.96
N GLU A 267 -11.79 -16.21 17.78
CA GLU A 267 -11.47 -17.49 17.16
C GLU A 267 -9.94 -17.66 17.04
N LYS A 268 -9.24 -16.61 16.66
CA LYS A 268 -7.78 -16.62 16.48
C LYS A 268 -7.02 -16.67 17.81
N VAL A 269 -7.55 -16.03 18.84
CA VAL A 269 -7.06 -16.18 20.22
C VAL A 269 -7.26 -17.62 20.70
N GLU A 270 -8.45 -18.19 20.54
CA GLU A 270 -8.81 -19.53 21.04
C GLU A 270 -8.05 -20.64 20.33
N THR A 271 -7.86 -20.52 19.02
CA THR A 271 -7.03 -21.45 18.24
C THR A 271 -5.54 -21.35 18.60
N GLY A 272 -5.08 -20.18 19.07
CA GLY A 272 -3.70 -19.94 19.47
C GLY A 272 -2.67 -20.04 18.34
N HIS A 273 -3.10 -20.23 17.08
CA HIS A 273 -2.20 -20.49 15.95
C HIS A 273 -1.31 -19.28 15.64
N ASP A 274 -1.89 -18.07 15.61
CA ASP A 274 -1.14 -16.83 15.42
C ASP A 274 -0.11 -16.63 16.54
N TYR A 275 -0.50 -16.95 17.78
CA TYR A 275 0.36 -16.84 18.96
C TYR A 275 1.54 -17.81 18.92
N GLN A 276 1.29 -19.07 18.59
CA GLN A 276 2.36 -20.06 18.45
C GLN A 276 3.39 -19.64 17.39
N LYS A 277 2.94 -19.15 16.23
CA LYS A 277 3.84 -18.65 15.17
C LYS A 277 4.62 -17.42 15.62
N TYR A 278 3.98 -16.48 16.30
CA TYR A 278 4.63 -15.32 16.87
C TYR A 278 5.72 -15.70 17.90
N CYS A 279 5.40 -16.58 18.85
CA CYS A 279 6.38 -17.07 19.82
C CYS A 279 7.57 -17.78 19.15
N GLY A 280 7.32 -18.57 18.11
CA GLY A 280 8.36 -19.21 17.31
C GLY A 280 9.30 -18.20 16.66
N LEU A 281 8.75 -17.12 16.08
CA LEU A 281 9.53 -16.01 15.54
C LEU A 281 10.33 -15.30 16.62
N MET A 282 9.72 -14.94 17.76
CA MET A 282 10.41 -14.20 18.83
C MET A 282 11.56 -15.00 19.44
N LYS A 283 11.39 -16.31 19.61
CA LYS A 283 12.46 -17.22 20.03
C LYS A 283 13.61 -17.24 19.03
N LEU A 284 13.30 -17.40 17.74
CA LEU A 284 14.32 -17.37 16.68
C LEU A 284 15.10 -16.05 16.67
N LEU A 285 14.44 -14.92 16.89
CA LEU A 285 15.10 -13.61 16.95
C LEU A 285 15.95 -13.42 18.21
N ALA A 286 15.53 -13.99 19.35
CA ALA A 286 16.36 -14.03 20.56
C ALA A 286 17.66 -14.81 20.32
N ASP A 287 17.56 -16.05 19.83
CA ASP A 287 18.72 -16.91 19.53
C ASP A 287 19.70 -16.23 18.54
N ARG A 288 19.19 -15.44 17.59
CA ARG A 288 20.00 -14.69 16.63
C ARG A 288 20.73 -13.49 17.22
N ARG A 289 20.22 -12.90 18.30
CA ARG A 289 20.86 -11.77 18.99
C ARG A 289 22.01 -12.27 19.85
N GLU A 290 21.79 -13.34 20.61
CA GLU A 290 22.83 -13.99 21.41
C GLU A 290 24.04 -14.40 20.55
N LYS A 291 23.80 -15.06 19.42
CA LYS A 291 24.86 -15.46 18.47
C LYS A 291 25.58 -14.30 17.75
N ALA A 292 25.06 -13.08 17.83
CA ALA A 292 25.70 -11.92 17.22
C ALA A 292 26.60 -11.16 18.20
N GLU A 293 26.50 -11.47 19.49
CA GLU A 293 27.29 -10.87 20.56
C GLU A 293 28.50 -11.74 20.96
N GLU A 294 28.54 -13.00 20.49
CA GLU A 294 29.70 -13.92 20.53
C GLU A 294 30.64 -13.71 19.33
#